data_AF-A0A929UL39-F1
#
_entry.id   AF-A0A929UL39-F1
#
_cell.length_a   1.000
_cell.length_b   1.000
_cell.length_c   1.000
_cell.angle_alpha   90.00
_cell.angle_beta   90.00
_cell.angle_gamma   90.00
#
_symmetry.space_group_name_H-M   'P 1'
#
loop_
_entity.id
_entity.type
_entity.pdbx_description
1 polymer ?
#
loop_
_entity_poly.entity_id
_entity_poly.type
_entity_poly.pdbx_seq_one_letter_code
_entity_poly.pdbx_strand_id
1 'polypeptide(L)'
;MSAFNEFFLMKPEDVIRYAVEVLHFFSSAENLTCDEIGDGNINYVHRVRDVKEGRSVIVKQADKLLRSSGRPLDLRRNKIEAQILQLEKKLAPEYIPEVYFYDETMAAVSMEDISDYENLRKQLMAGCVYDHLAENISTFVSETLMLTTDLVMERQEKRKQVMFFTNPELCDITEDLVLTEPYYEPFYNERNRNRLTPGTEEMVCAMLY
;
A
#
# COMPACT_ATOMS: atom_id res chain seq x y z
N MET A 1 -26.26 -13.78 10.24
CA MET A 1 -25.70 -12.59 9.58
C MET A 1 -24.21 -12.59 9.89
N SER A 2 -23.36 -12.48 8.88
CA SER A 2 -21.91 -12.37 9.07
C SER A 2 -21.59 -11.10 9.86
N ALA A 3 -20.58 -11.14 10.72
CA ALA A 3 -20.13 -9.97 11.48
C ALA A 3 -19.53 -8.87 10.58
N PHE A 4 -19.22 -9.20 9.31
CA PHE A 4 -18.49 -8.34 8.37
C PHE A 4 -19.39 -7.50 7.44
N ASN A 5 -20.65 -7.27 7.83
CA ASN A 5 -21.61 -6.44 7.08
C ASN A 5 -21.56 -4.95 7.44
N GLU A 6 -20.78 -4.58 8.46
CA GLU A 6 -20.53 -3.21 8.87
C GLU A 6 -19.04 -3.05 9.16
N PHE A 7 -18.48 -1.89 8.83
CA PHE A 7 -17.06 -1.61 9.06
C PHE A 7 -16.70 -1.70 10.55
N PHE A 8 -15.65 -2.45 10.84
CA PHE A 8 -14.88 -2.33 12.08
C PHE A 8 -13.42 -2.65 11.81
N LEU A 9 -12.52 -2.12 12.66
CA LEU A 9 -11.10 -2.45 12.57
C LEU A 9 -10.89 -3.87 13.11
N MET A 10 -10.47 -4.78 12.23
CA MET A 10 -10.31 -6.19 12.56
C MET A 10 -9.08 -6.40 13.45
N LYS A 11 -9.25 -7.22 14.50
CA LYS A 11 -8.14 -7.79 15.27
C LYS A 11 -7.69 -9.12 14.63
N PRO A 12 -6.51 -9.68 15.00
CA PRO A 12 -6.04 -10.93 14.44
C PRO A 12 -7.07 -12.08 14.46
N GLU A 13 -7.85 -12.20 15.53
CA GLU A 13 -8.91 -13.22 15.65
C GLU A 13 -10.06 -12.99 14.66
N ASP A 14 -10.40 -11.72 14.39
CA ASP A 14 -11.40 -11.34 13.40
C ASP A 14 -10.90 -11.63 11.98
N VAL A 15 -9.62 -11.40 11.70
CA VAL A 15 -9.03 -11.68 10.38
C VAL A 15 -8.97 -13.18 10.08
N ILE A 16 -8.69 -14.02 11.08
CA ILE A 16 -8.81 -15.49 10.93
C ILE A 16 -10.23 -15.87 10.51
N ARG A 17 -11.23 -15.34 11.22
CA ARG A 17 -12.64 -15.57 10.89
C ARG A 17 -12.99 -15.03 9.51
N TYR A 18 -12.52 -13.85 9.16
CA TYR A 18 -12.72 -13.22 7.86
C TYR A 18 -12.18 -14.09 6.71
N ALA A 19 -10.99 -14.65 6.87
CA ALA A 19 -10.36 -15.51 5.86
C ALA A 19 -11.13 -16.81 5.58
N VAL A 20 -11.93 -17.28 6.54
CA VAL A 20 -12.77 -18.47 6.42
C VAL A 20 -14.19 -18.11 5.98
N GLU A 21 -14.84 -17.16 6.67
CA GLU A 21 -16.25 -16.82 6.52
C GLU A 21 -16.53 -15.96 5.29
N VAL A 22 -15.60 -15.09 4.87
CA VAL A 22 -15.78 -14.12 3.77
C VAL A 22 -14.95 -14.52 2.56
N LEU A 23 -13.65 -14.75 2.75
CA LEU A 23 -12.76 -15.09 1.63
C LEU A 23 -12.93 -16.53 1.16
N HIS A 24 -13.40 -17.42 2.04
CA HIS A 24 -13.43 -18.86 1.82
C HIS A 24 -12.06 -19.42 1.36
N PHE A 25 -10.96 -18.77 1.76
CA PHE A 25 -9.60 -19.15 1.38
C PHE A 25 -9.17 -20.42 2.12
N PHE A 26 -9.64 -20.57 3.36
CA PHE A 26 -9.49 -21.74 4.22
C PHE A 26 -10.86 -22.34 4.54
N SER A 27 -10.90 -23.67 4.72
CA SER A 27 -12.14 -24.39 5.04
C SER A 27 -12.55 -24.30 6.52
N SER A 28 -11.59 -24.06 7.41
CA SER A 28 -11.83 -23.89 8.85
C SER A 28 -10.77 -22.99 9.47
N ALA A 29 -11.04 -22.49 10.68
CA ALA A 29 -10.08 -21.71 11.48
C ALA A 29 -9.07 -22.60 12.23
N GLU A 30 -9.17 -23.93 12.09
CA GLU A 30 -8.30 -24.86 12.79
C GLU A 30 -6.88 -24.74 12.26
N ASN A 31 -5.88 -24.66 13.15
CA ASN A 31 -4.47 -24.50 12.78
C ASN A 31 -4.13 -23.19 12.05
N LEU A 32 -5.04 -22.22 12.00
CA LEU A 32 -4.74 -20.90 11.47
C LEU A 32 -4.06 -20.04 12.55
N THR A 33 -3.03 -19.32 12.13
CA THR A 33 -2.37 -18.27 12.91
C THR A 33 -2.48 -16.96 12.16
N CYS A 34 -2.51 -15.84 12.89
CA CYS A 34 -2.57 -14.52 12.30
C CYS A 34 -1.59 -13.57 13.00
N ASP A 35 -0.69 -12.99 12.21
CA ASP A 35 0.26 -11.98 12.65
C ASP A 35 -0.08 -10.64 11.99
N GLU A 36 -0.07 -9.54 12.75
CA GLU A 36 -0.03 -8.18 12.16
C GLU A 36 1.43 -7.83 11.86
N ILE A 37 1.76 -7.68 10.59
CA ILE A 37 3.12 -7.55 10.06
C ILE A 37 3.35 -6.20 9.38
N GLY A 38 2.41 -5.26 9.47
CA GLY A 38 2.55 -3.95 8.87
C GLY A 38 3.69 -3.16 9.52
N ASP A 39 4.65 -2.72 8.71
CA ASP A 39 5.72 -1.78 9.12
C ASP A 39 5.51 -0.37 8.54
N GLY A 40 4.38 -0.14 7.88
CA GLY A 40 4.00 1.12 7.25
C GLY A 40 3.15 2.06 8.12
N ASN A 41 2.92 3.27 7.60
CA ASN A 41 2.33 4.39 8.33
C ASN A 41 0.80 4.53 8.22
N ILE A 42 0.15 3.77 7.32
CA ILE A 42 -1.22 4.07 6.86
C ILE A 42 -2.21 2.94 7.18
N ASN A 43 -1.88 1.69 6.85
CA ASN A 43 -2.79 0.55 6.89
C ASN A 43 -2.24 -0.57 7.79
N TYR A 44 -3.11 -1.46 8.23
CA TYR A 44 -2.76 -2.69 8.95
C TYR A 44 -2.61 -3.83 7.95
N VAL A 45 -1.58 -4.67 8.13
CA VAL A 45 -1.33 -5.79 7.23
C VAL A 45 -1.28 -7.06 8.07
N HIS A 46 -2.25 -7.93 7.87
CA HIS A 46 -2.33 -9.19 8.58
C HIS A 46 -1.97 -10.34 7.65
N ARG A 47 -1.14 -11.27 8.15
CA ARG A 47 -0.86 -12.53 7.47
C ARG A 47 -1.56 -13.65 8.20
N VAL A 48 -2.49 -14.32 7.52
CA VAL A 48 -3.11 -15.55 8.02
C VAL A 48 -2.41 -16.74 7.39
N ARG A 49 -1.97 -17.69 8.21
CA ARG A 49 -1.26 -18.90 7.76
C ARG A 49 -1.84 -20.15 8.40
N ASP A 50 -2.07 -21.17 7.59
CA ASP A 50 -2.27 -22.54 8.04
C ASP A 50 -0.91 -23.16 8.39
N VAL A 51 -0.68 -23.48 9.66
CA VAL A 51 0.62 -24.02 10.12
C VAL A 51 0.86 -25.47 9.67
N LYS A 52 -0.17 -26.18 9.22
CA LYS A 52 -0.10 -27.57 8.79
C LYS A 52 0.10 -27.67 7.28
N GLU A 53 -0.69 -26.92 6.50
CA GLU A 53 -0.63 -26.94 5.04
C GLU A 53 0.35 -25.92 4.45
N GLY A 54 0.78 -24.94 5.24
CA GLY A 54 1.71 -23.88 4.82
C GLY A 54 1.10 -22.80 3.93
N ARG A 55 -0.18 -22.92 3.55
CA ARG A 55 -0.91 -21.91 2.77
C ARG A 55 -1.14 -20.64 3.60
N SER A 56 -1.05 -19.50 2.94
CA SER A 56 -1.25 -18.20 3.58
C SER A 56 -1.90 -17.16 2.66
N VAL A 57 -2.45 -16.13 3.29
CA VAL A 57 -3.09 -14.99 2.62
C VAL A 57 -2.80 -13.71 3.40
N ILE A 58 -2.61 -12.61 2.68
CA ILE A 58 -2.49 -11.28 3.27
C ILE A 58 -3.85 -10.60 3.25
N VAL A 59 -4.24 -10.02 4.38
CA VAL A 59 -5.41 -9.14 4.51
C VAL A 59 -4.93 -7.78 4.95
N LYS A 60 -4.97 -6.82 4.02
CA LYS A 60 -4.59 -5.43 4.24
C LYS A 60 -5.82 -4.57 4.45
N GLN A 61 -5.95 -3.94 5.61
CA GLN A 61 -7.12 -3.15 5.97
C GLN A 61 -6.76 -1.68 6.18
N ALA A 62 -7.57 -0.79 5.61
CA ALA A 62 -7.53 0.64 5.89
C ALA A 62 -8.43 0.99 7.08
N ASP A 63 -7.92 1.85 7.97
CA ASP A 63 -8.71 2.45 9.05
C ASP A 63 -9.14 3.88 8.70
N LYS A 64 -10.18 4.39 9.38
CA LYS A 64 -10.66 5.77 9.26
C LYS A 64 -9.61 6.78 9.72
N LEU A 65 -8.65 6.34 10.54
CA LEU A 65 -7.53 7.14 11.02
C LEU A 65 -6.20 6.59 10.47
N LEU A 66 -5.27 7.49 10.17
CA LEU A 66 -3.88 7.15 9.84
C LEU A 66 -3.20 6.47 11.02
N ARG A 67 -2.58 5.30 10.80
CA ARG A 67 -1.83 4.56 11.83
C ARG A 67 -0.73 5.38 12.50
N SER A 68 -0.02 6.23 11.76
CA SER A 68 1.10 6.99 12.31
C SER A 68 0.70 8.24 13.09
N SER A 69 -0.38 8.92 12.69
CA SER A 69 -0.70 10.28 13.19
C SER A 69 -2.08 10.40 13.82
N GLY A 70 -2.95 9.40 13.68
CA GLY A 70 -4.34 9.46 14.13
C GLY A 70 -5.21 10.45 13.36
N ARG A 71 -4.69 11.08 12.30
CA ARG A 71 -5.50 11.99 11.45
C ARG A 71 -6.52 11.19 10.64
N PRO A 72 -7.75 11.72 10.45
CA PRO A 72 -8.70 11.12 9.53
C PRO A 72 -8.13 11.00 8.11
N LEU A 73 -8.43 9.89 7.46
CA LEU A 73 -8.11 9.67 6.05
C LEU A 73 -9.18 8.76 5.42
N ASP A 74 -9.66 9.12 4.24
CA ASP A 74 -10.71 8.42 3.52
C ASP A 74 -10.33 6.94 3.25
N LEU A 75 -11.28 6.05 3.51
CA LEU A 75 -11.16 4.61 3.25
C LEU A 75 -11.12 4.31 1.75
N ARG A 76 -11.61 5.21 0.89
CA ARG A 76 -11.57 5.08 -0.57
C ARG A 76 -10.15 4.84 -1.11
N ARG A 77 -9.10 5.26 -0.37
CA ARG A 77 -7.71 4.93 -0.71
C ARG A 77 -7.47 3.43 -0.90
N ASN A 78 -8.16 2.58 -0.13
CA ASN A 78 -7.99 1.13 -0.23
C ASN A 78 -8.72 0.55 -1.45
N LYS A 79 -9.85 1.15 -1.85
CA LYS A 79 -10.49 0.87 -3.15
C LYS A 79 -9.57 1.22 -4.32
N ILE A 80 -8.92 2.37 -4.25
CA ILE A 80 -7.95 2.82 -5.26
C ILE A 80 -6.77 1.85 -5.31
N GLU A 81 -6.22 1.47 -4.14
CA GLU A 81 -5.15 0.47 -4.01
C GLU A 81 -5.54 -0.87 -4.64
N ALA A 82 -6.73 -1.40 -4.34
CA ALA A 82 -7.20 -2.64 -4.93
C ALA A 82 -7.27 -2.58 -6.46
N GLN A 83 -7.82 -1.49 -6.99
CA GLN A 83 -8.02 -1.33 -8.43
C GLN A 83 -6.72 -1.09 -9.18
N ILE A 84 -5.77 -0.33 -8.60
CA ILE A 84 -4.48 -0.15 -9.24
C ILE A 84 -3.66 -1.44 -9.21
N LEU A 85 -3.65 -2.20 -8.11
CA LEU A 85 -2.99 -3.50 -8.06
C LEU A 85 -3.57 -4.49 -9.09
N GLN A 86 -4.90 -4.53 -9.24
CA GLN A 86 -5.55 -5.36 -10.26
C GLN A 86 -5.17 -4.93 -11.69
N LEU A 87 -5.10 -3.61 -11.96
CA LEU A 87 -4.69 -3.09 -13.25
C LEU A 87 -3.20 -3.40 -13.53
N GLU A 88 -2.32 -3.13 -12.57
CA GLU A 88 -0.89 -3.39 -12.69
C GLU A 88 -0.61 -4.89 -12.83
N LYS A 89 -1.33 -5.77 -12.11
CA LYS A 89 -1.24 -7.23 -12.30
C LYS A 89 -1.60 -7.65 -13.72
N LYS A 90 -2.60 -7.02 -14.33
CA LYS A 90 -2.98 -7.29 -15.73
C LYS A 90 -1.89 -6.85 -16.71
N LEU A 91 -1.21 -5.74 -16.42
CA LEU A 91 -0.20 -5.15 -17.32
C LEU A 91 1.18 -5.79 -17.14
N ALA A 92 1.54 -6.15 -15.91
CA ALA A 92 2.87 -6.58 -15.50
C ALA A 92 2.76 -7.74 -14.48
N PRO A 93 2.23 -8.91 -14.90
CA PRO A 93 1.77 -9.98 -13.99
C PRO A 93 2.87 -10.60 -13.13
N GLU A 94 4.12 -10.52 -13.54
CA GLU A 94 5.25 -11.10 -12.81
C GLU A 94 5.68 -10.27 -11.59
N TYR A 95 5.25 -8.99 -11.51
CA TYR A 95 5.77 -8.04 -10.52
C TYR A 95 4.78 -7.66 -9.42
N ILE A 96 3.51 -8.05 -9.57
CA ILE A 96 2.42 -7.66 -8.67
C ILE A 96 1.79 -8.91 -8.05
N PRO A 97 1.50 -8.91 -6.72
CA PRO A 97 0.80 -10.02 -6.09
C PRO A 97 -0.62 -10.18 -6.64
N GLU A 98 -1.12 -11.41 -6.71
CA GLU A 98 -2.52 -11.66 -7.07
C GLU A 98 -3.48 -11.04 -6.04
N VAL A 99 -4.48 -10.28 -6.50
CA VAL A 99 -5.52 -9.71 -5.65
C VAL A 99 -6.75 -10.61 -5.68
N TYR A 100 -7.02 -11.31 -4.58
CA TYR A 100 -8.13 -12.25 -4.48
C TYR A 100 -9.48 -11.56 -4.29
N PHE A 101 -9.53 -10.55 -3.44
CA PHE A 101 -10.79 -9.90 -3.08
C PHE A 101 -10.58 -8.48 -2.55
N TYR A 102 -11.48 -7.58 -2.94
CA TYR A 102 -11.63 -6.27 -2.29
C TYR A 102 -13.01 -6.18 -1.65
N ASP A 103 -13.01 -5.92 -0.35
CA ASP A 103 -14.20 -5.75 0.46
C ASP A 103 -14.39 -4.28 0.78
N GLU A 104 -15.38 -3.67 0.11
CA GLU A 104 -15.70 -2.26 0.30
C GLU A 104 -16.25 -1.97 1.70
N THR A 105 -16.96 -2.91 2.32
CA THR A 105 -17.53 -2.75 3.66
C THR A 105 -16.43 -2.73 4.71
N MET A 106 -15.48 -3.67 4.60
CA MET A 106 -14.37 -3.77 5.55
C MET A 106 -13.18 -2.89 5.21
N ALA A 107 -13.21 -2.21 4.05
CA ALA A 107 -12.06 -1.50 3.47
C ALA A 107 -10.79 -2.35 3.53
N ALA A 108 -10.92 -3.59 3.02
CA ALA A 108 -9.89 -4.60 3.07
C ALA A 108 -9.58 -5.17 1.68
N VAL A 109 -8.29 -5.29 1.37
CA VAL A 109 -7.79 -6.02 0.19
C VAL A 109 -7.14 -7.31 0.68
N SER A 110 -7.58 -8.43 0.12
CA SER A 110 -6.98 -9.75 0.34
C SER A 110 -6.17 -10.15 -0.88
N MET A 111 -4.91 -10.53 -0.68
CA MET A 111 -3.95 -10.76 -1.75
C MET A 111 -2.95 -11.87 -1.42
N GLU A 112 -2.20 -12.29 -2.44
CA GLU A 112 -1.10 -13.24 -2.35
C GLU A 112 -0.10 -12.91 -1.25
N ASP A 113 0.33 -13.92 -0.51
CA ASP A 113 1.39 -13.79 0.48
C ASP A 113 2.76 -13.91 -0.19
N ILE A 114 3.46 -12.77 -0.23
CA ILE A 114 4.81 -12.64 -0.79
C ILE A 114 5.90 -12.70 0.29
N SER A 115 5.65 -13.34 1.43
CA SER A 115 6.62 -13.41 2.54
C SER A 115 7.89 -14.22 2.26
N ASP A 116 7.98 -14.88 1.09
CA ASP A 116 9.23 -15.42 0.57
C ASP A 116 10.19 -14.32 0.07
N TYR A 117 9.70 -13.09 -0.11
CA TYR A 117 10.46 -11.93 -0.54
C TYR A 117 10.76 -10.98 0.63
N GLU A 118 11.82 -10.19 0.44
CA GLU A 118 12.31 -9.23 1.43
C GLU A 118 12.13 -7.78 0.94
N ASN A 119 11.99 -6.84 1.87
CA ASN A 119 11.88 -5.43 1.53
C ASN A 119 13.19 -4.91 0.91
N LEU A 120 13.13 -4.43 -0.34
CA LEU A 120 14.29 -3.97 -1.11
C LEU A 120 15.13 -2.92 -0.37
N ARG A 121 14.51 -1.97 0.35
CA ARG A 121 15.26 -0.95 1.12
C ARG A 121 16.15 -1.60 2.18
N LYS A 122 15.61 -2.58 2.92
CA LYS A 122 16.36 -3.29 3.98
C LYS A 122 17.52 -4.08 3.37
N GLN A 123 17.29 -4.73 2.24
CA GLN A 123 18.30 -5.51 1.53
C GLN A 123 19.42 -4.62 0.98
N LEU A 124 19.09 -3.48 0.36
CA LEU A 124 20.09 -2.51 -0.12
C LEU A 124 20.91 -1.92 1.04
N MET A 125 20.28 -1.62 2.17
CA MET A 125 20.98 -1.16 3.38
C MET A 125 21.93 -2.23 3.96
N ALA A 126 21.61 -3.52 3.76
CA ALA A 126 22.47 -4.63 4.13
C ALA A 126 23.61 -4.89 3.11
N GLY A 127 23.67 -4.11 2.02
CA GLY A 127 24.68 -4.26 0.97
C GLY A 127 24.40 -5.38 -0.02
N CYS A 128 23.17 -5.92 -0.04
CA CYS A 128 22.76 -6.92 -1.02
C CYS A 128 22.69 -6.30 -2.43
N VAL A 129 23.19 -7.03 -3.43
CA VAL A 129 23.16 -6.64 -4.84
C VAL A 129 22.29 -7.64 -5.61
N TYR A 130 21.45 -7.14 -6.51
CA TYR A 130 20.51 -7.93 -7.30
C TYR A 130 20.74 -7.66 -8.78
N ASP A 131 21.24 -8.68 -9.50
CA ASP A 131 21.71 -8.54 -10.88
C ASP A 131 20.63 -8.03 -11.85
N HIS A 132 19.38 -8.43 -11.65
CA HIS A 132 18.24 -8.09 -12.53
C HIS A 132 17.37 -6.94 -12.01
N LEU A 133 17.78 -6.23 -10.95
CA LEU A 133 16.94 -5.20 -10.33
C LEU A 133 16.55 -4.08 -11.30
N ALA A 134 17.54 -3.57 -12.05
CA ALA A 134 17.32 -2.49 -13.01
C ALA A 134 16.40 -2.94 -14.15
N GLU A 135 16.63 -4.14 -14.70
CA GLU A 135 15.82 -4.73 -15.76
C GLU A 135 14.37 -4.91 -15.30
N ASN A 136 14.15 -5.56 -14.16
CA ASN A 136 12.82 -5.83 -13.60
C ASN A 136 12.03 -4.54 -13.31
N ILE A 137 12.65 -3.56 -12.64
CA ILE A 137 12.00 -2.27 -12.37
C ILE A 137 11.68 -1.54 -13.67
N SER A 138 12.61 -1.53 -14.64
CA SER A 138 12.40 -0.85 -15.91
C SER A 138 11.24 -1.46 -16.71
N THR A 139 11.13 -2.79 -16.72
CA THR A 139 10.02 -3.51 -17.34
C THR A 139 8.71 -3.14 -16.66
N PHE A 140 8.63 -3.28 -15.33
CA PHE A 140 7.42 -2.94 -14.57
C PHE A 140 6.97 -1.49 -14.81
N VAL A 141 7.89 -0.52 -14.70
CA VAL A 141 7.60 0.90 -14.93
C VAL A 141 7.15 1.15 -16.37
N SER A 142 7.80 0.52 -17.35
CA SER A 142 7.44 0.71 -18.76
C SER A 142 6.06 0.14 -19.07
N GLU A 143 5.75 -1.07 -18.60
CA GLU A 143 4.47 -1.74 -18.85
C GLU A 143 3.32 -1.03 -18.16
N THR A 144 3.50 -0.59 -16.91
CA THR A 144 2.43 0.08 -16.16
C THR A 144 2.21 1.51 -16.63
N LEU A 145 3.27 2.30 -16.86
CA LEU A 145 3.12 3.70 -17.25
C LEU A 145 2.79 3.87 -18.73
N MET A 146 3.53 3.22 -19.65
CA MET A 146 3.35 3.46 -21.09
C MET A 146 1.97 3.00 -21.55
N LEU A 147 1.52 1.84 -21.08
CA LEU A 147 0.25 1.26 -21.48
C LEU A 147 -0.96 1.99 -20.87
N THR A 148 -0.76 2.86 -19.88
CA THR A 148 -1.80 3.70 -19.27
C THR A 148 -1.78 5.17 -19.76
N THR A 149 -0.94 5.48 -20.74
CA THR A 149 -0.93 6.82 -21.37
C THR A 149 -2.06 7.01 -22.38
N ASP A 150 -2.39 8.27 -22.65
CA ASP A 150 -3.29 8.68 -23.75
C ASP A 150 -2.77 8.26 -25.15
N LEU A 151 -1.51 7.83 -25.29
CA LEU A 151 -0.93 7.33 -26.55
C LEU A 151 -1.36 5.89 -26.86
N VAL A 152 -1.62 5.08 -25.82
CA VAL A 152 -1.92 3.65 -25.94
C VAL A 152 -3.37 3.36 -25.59
N MET A 153 -3.89 3.98 -24.53
CA MET A 153 -5.25 3.73 -24.07
C MET A 153 -6.31 4.29 -25.00
N GLU A 154 -7.46 3.62 -25.03
CA GLU A 154 -8.68 4.21 -25.57
C GLU A 154 -9.08 5.44 -24.74
N ARG A 155 -9.41 6.55 -25.42
CA ARG A 155 -9.58 7.87 -24.80
C ARG A 155 -10.74 7.93 -23.81
N GLN A 156 -11.86 7.27 -24.09
CA GLN A 156 -13.00 7.25 -23.16
C GLN A 156 -12.66 6.43 -21.91
N GLU A 157 -12.00 5.29 -22.07
CA GLU A 157 -11.54 4.47 -20.94
C GLU A 157 -10.52 5.21 -20.08
N LYS A 158 -9.55 5.89 -20.69
CA LYS A 158 -8.61 6.75 -19.97
C LYS A 158 -9.35 7.80 -19.15
N ARG A 159 -10.32 8.50 -19.73
CA ARG A 159 -11.11 9.52 -19.01
C ARG A 159 -11.87 8.94 -17.83
N LYS A 160 -12.43 7.73 -17.95
CA LYS A 160 -13.04 7.01 -16.83
C LYS A 160 -12.02 6.70 -15.74
N GLN A 161 -10.83 6.23 -16.11
CA GLN A 161 -9.75 5.96 -15.16
C GLN A 161 -9.29 7.22 -14.44
N VAL A 162 -9.17 8.37 -15.11
CA VAL A 162 -8.86 9.64 -14.45
C VAL A 162 -9.90 9.99 -13.39
N MET A 163 -11.19 9.89 -13.72
CA MET A 163 -12.26 10.13 -12.74
C MET A 163 -12.18 9.14 -11.58
N PHE A 164 -11.94 7.86 -11.87
CA PHE A 164 -11.90 6.82 -10.86
C PHE A 164 -10.70 6.95 -9.92
N PHE A 165 -9.50 7.22 -10.45
CA PHE A 165 -8.24 7.29 -9.71
C PHE A 165 -7.93 8.67 -9.11
N THR A 166 -8.82 9.66 -9.29
CA THR A 166 -8.69 10.95 -8.58
C THR A 166 -8.68 10.70 -7.08
N ASN A 167 -7.59 11.06 -6.40
CA ASN A 167 -7.29 10.67 -5.01
C ASN A 167 -6.80 11.86 -4.16
N PRO A 168 -7.67 12.85 -3.89
CA PRO A 168 -7.24 14.14 -3.36
C PRO A 168 -6.46 14.03 -2.06
N GLU A 169 -6.94 13.28 -1.06
CA GLU A 169 -6.29 13.26 0.26
C GLU A 169 -4.88 12.64 0.26
N LEU A 170 -4.64 11.63 -0.59
CA LEU A 170 -3.28 11.07 -0.74
C LEU A 170 -2.39 11.95 -1.63
N CYS A 171 -2.97 12.66 -2.60
CA CYS A 171 -2.24 13.69 -3.36
C CYS A 171 -1.81 14.84 -2.46
N ASP A 172 -2.70 15.37 -1.61
CA ASP A 172 -2.40 16.43 -0.62
C ASP A 172 -1.23 16.04 0.29
N ILE A 173 -1.16 14.78 0.74
CA ILE A 173 0.00 14.31 1.53
C ILE A 173 1.30 14.42 0.73
N THR A 174 1.28 14.14 -0.58
CA THR A 174 2.47 14.27 -1.43
C THR A 174 2.81 15.74 -1.67
N GLU A 175 1.81 16.56 -1.97
CA GLU A 175 1.94 18.00 -2.18
C GLU A 175 2.54 18.68 -0.94
N ASP A 176 2.03 18.37 0.25
CA ASP A 176 2.56 18.86 1.52
C ASP A 176 3.97 18.30 1.76
N LEU A 177 4.13 16.98 1.88
CA LEU A 177 5.35 16.39 2.46
C LEU A 177 6.54 16.30 1.51
N VAL A 178 6.31 16.35 0.20
CA VAL A 178 7.35 16.17 -0.82
C VAL A 178 7.61 17.47 -1.58
N LEU A 179 6.54 18.21 -1.91
CA LEU A 179 6.63 19.35 -2.82
C LEU A 179 6.62 20.71 -2.11
N THR A 180 6.25 20.77 -0.82
CA THR A 180 6.02 22.05 -0.12
C THR A 180 6.72 22.15 1.25
N GLU A 181 6.28 21.39 2.27
CA GLU A 181 6.76 21.46 3.65
C GLU A 181 8.30 21.41 3.77
N PRO A 182 9.03 20.59 2.99
CA PRO A 182 10.50 20.54 3.09
C PRO A 182 11.22 21.83 2.70
N TYR A 183 10.57 22.75 1.99
CA TYR A 183 11.17 23.97 1.43
C TYR A 183 10.72 25.26 2.14
N TYR A 184 9.85 25.17 3.14
CA TYR A 184 9.48 26.34 3.92
C TYR A 184 10.49 26.60 5.04
N GLU A 185 10.87 27.87 5.22
CA GLU A 185 11.57 28.30 6.42
C GLU A 185 10.85 27.78 7.67
N PRO A 186 11.59 27.32 8.71
CA PRO A 186 11.00 26.80 9.94
C PRO A 186 9.99 27.73 10.61
N PHE A 187 10.10 29.05 10.38
CA PHE A 187 9.15 30.03 10.88
C PHE A 187 7.76 29.89 10.24
N TYR A 188 7.69 29.54 8.95
CA TYR A 188 6.44 29.35 8.20
C TYR A 188 5.97 27.89 8.19
N ASN A 189 6.83 26.94 8.59
CA ASN A 189 6.49 25.53 8.76
C ASN A 189 6.51 25.14 10.25
N GLU A 190 5.40 25.37 10.96
CA GLU A 190 5.26 25.04 12.39
C GLU A 190 5.57 23.57 12.72
N ARG A 191 5.41 22.66 11.77
CA ARG A 191 5.70 21.23 11.97
C ARG A 191 7.19 20.92 11.83
N ASN A 192 7.91 21.70 11.02
CA ASN A 192 9.29 21.52 10.56
C ASN A 192 9.87 20.10 10.81
N ARG A 193 9.47 19.14 9.96
CA ARG A 193 9.80 17.72 10.13
C ARG A 193 11.07 17.29 9.40
N ASN A 194 11.81 18.24 8.84
CA ASN A 194 13.04 17.96 8.11
C ASN A 194 14.09 17.37 9.05
N ARG A 195 14.56 16.16 8.74
CA ARG A 195 15.72 15.56 9.42
C ARG A 195 16.98 15.91 8.65
N LEU A 196 17.72 16.88 9.17
CA LEU A 196 18.96 17.32 8.55
C LEU A 196 20.12 16.43 8.97
N THR A 197 21.06 16.23 8.06
CA THR A 197 22.32 15.59 8.42
C THR A 197 23.14 16.60 9.22
N PRO A 198 23.69 16.24 10.39
CA PRO A 198 24.50 17.17 11.18
C PRO A 198 25.62 17.80 10.34
N GLY A 199 25.71 19.13 10.36
CA GLY A 199 26.66 19.92 9.56
C GLY A 199 26.13 20.43 8.22
N THR A 200 24.89 20.10 7.84
CA THR A 200 24.24 20.61 6.61
C THR A 200 23.27 21.75 6.86
N GLU A 201 23.09 22.19 8.11
CA GLU A 201 22.04 23.12 8.52
C GLU A 201 22.16 24.48 7.83
N GLU A 202 23.35 25.06 7.77
CA GLU A 202 23.58 26.34 7.10
C GLU A 202 23.32 26.26 5.60
N MET A 203 23.76 25.17 4.95
CA MET A 203 23.54 24.95 3.51
C MET A 203 22.05 24.83 3.20
N VAL A 204 21.32 24.03 4.00
CA VAL A 204 19.87 23.85 3.85
C VAL A 204 19.15 25.19 4.04
N CYS A 205 19.52 25.94 5.08
CA CYS A 205 18.95 27.26 5.34
C CYS A 205 19.20 28.26 4.20
N ALA A 206 20.37 28.21 3.56
CA ALA A 206 20.72 29.15 2.48
C ALA A 206 20.20 28.76 1.09
N MET A 207 19.91 27.48 0.85
CA MET A 207 19.59 26.96 -0.49
C MET A 207 18.17 26.44 -0.67
N LEU A 208 17.52 26.01 0.42
CA LEU A 208 16.20 25.39 0.37
C LEU A 208 15.10 26.24 1.02
N TYR A 209 15.45 27.05 2.02
CA TYR A 209 14.55 27.98 2.67
C TYR A 209 14.74 29.40 2.11
#